data_AF-A0A7J6PWH6-F1
#
_entry.id   AF-A0A7J6PWH6-F1
#
_cell.length_a   1.000
_cell.length_b   1.000
_cell.length_c   1.000
_cell.angle_alpha   90.00
_cell.angle_beta   90.00
_cell.angle_gamma   90.00
#
_symmetry.space_group_name_H-M   'P 1'
#
loop_
_entity.id
_entity.type
_entity.pdbx_description
1 polymer ?
#
loop_
_entity_poly.entity_id
_entity_poly.type
_entity_poly.pdbx_seq_one_letter_code
_entity_poly.pdbx_strand_id
1 'polypeptide(L)'
;FERRIYIPLPDVQARIRMFELSIGDTPHELTRRDIAKLAKETDGFSGADISVLVRDALMQPVRRCSQATHFKRVTKEDGKRFWTPCSPGDSDPTTQEMSLMDIGSSELLPPKVSRVDFQVA
;
A
#
# COMPACT_ATOMS: atom_id res chain seq x y z
N PHE A 1 8.53 -10.30 43.46
CA PHE A 1 8.19 -10.59 42.06
C PHE A 1 7.41 -11.88 42.01
N GLU A 2 6.08 -11.83 41.87
CA GLU A 2 5.21 -12.98 42.15
C GLU A 2 4.82 -13.81 40.93
N ARG A 3 4.83 -13.24 39.71
CA ARG A 3 4.64 -13.99 38.46
C ARG A 3 5.47 -13.39 37.33
N ARG A 4 6.06 -14.25 36.51
CA ARG A 4 6.74 -13.90 35.25
C ARG A 4 6.02 -14.65 34.13
N ILE A 5 5.47 -13.92 33.17
CA ILE A 5 4.77 -14.49 32.02
C ILE A 5 5.63 -14.22 30.79
N TYR A 6 5.96 -15.28 30.07
CA TYR A 6 6.64 -15.17 28.79
C TYR A 6 5.61 -14.89 27.68
N ILE A 7 5.85 -13.86 26.88
CA ILE A 7 5.05 -13.54 25.69
C ILE A 7 5.90 -13.93 24.47
N PRO A 8 5.55 -15.02 23.76
CA PRO A 8 6.28 -15.43 22.57
C PRO A 8 6.02 -14.48 21.40
N LEU A 9 6.81 -14.64 20.34
CA LEU A 9 6.53 -14.05 19.04
C LEU A 9 5.21 -14.59 18.48
N PRO A 10 4.50 -13.78 17.66
CA PRO A 10 3.23 -14.18 17.08
C PRO A 10 3.42 -15.34 16.10
N ASP A 11 2.49 -16.30 16.13
CA ASP A 11 2.42 -17.36 15.12
C ASP A 11 1.87 -16.83 13.78
N VAL A 12 1.85 -17.68 12.75
CA VAL A 12 1.39 -17.28 11.41
C VAL A 12 -0.05 -16.74 11.44
N GLN A 13 -0.95 -17.31 12.25
CA GLN A 13 -2.35 -16.87 12.30
C GLN A 13 -2.49 -15.51 12.99
N ALA A 14 -1.75 -15.29 14.08
CA ALA A 14 -1.65 -14.00 14.74
C ALA A 14 -1.08 -12.94 13.78
N ARG A 15 -0.03 -13.28 13.01
CA ARG A 15 0.53 -12.36 12.00
C ARG A 15 -0.46 -12.03 10.88
N ILE A 16 -1.24 -13.00 10.39
CA ILE A 16 -2.34 -12.72 9.44
C ILE A 16 -3.29 -11.67 10.02
N ARG A 17 -3.70 -11.86 11.27
CA ARG A 17 -4.61 -10.92 11.93
C ARG A 17 -3.97 -9.55 12.15
N MET A 18 -2.68 -9.51 12.48
CA MET A 18 -1.92 -8.26 12.60
C MET A 18 -1.88 -7.51 11.27
N PHE A 19 -1.61 -8.18 10.14
CA PHE A 19 -1.68 -7.53 8.82
C PHE A 19 -3.07 -6.97 8.51
N GLU A 20 -4.14 -7.74 8.73
CA GLU A 20 -5.51 -7.27 8.53
C GLU A 20 -5.82 -6.02 9.38
N LEU A 21 -5.40 -6.02 10.65
CA LEU A 21 -5.60 -4.90 11.56
C LEU A 21 -4.77 -3.68 11.17
N SER A 22 -3.51 -3.87 10.80
CA SER A 22 -2.59 -2.79 10.46
C SER A 22 -2.94 -2.11 9.13
N ILE A 23 -3.51 -2.86 8.17
CA ILE A 23 -3.96 -2.30 6.89
C ILE A 23 -5.24 -1.47 7.07
N GLY A 24 -6.15 -1.94 7.93
CA GLY A 24 -7.41 -1.25 8.25
C GLY A 24 -8.29 -1.04 7.02
N ASP A 25 -8.89 0.15 6.91
CA ASP A 25 -9.81 0.52 5.83
C ASP A 25 -9.11 1.13 4.61
N THR A 26 -7.77 1.06 4.55
CA THR A 26 -7.00 1.64 3.45
C THR A 26 -7.30 0.90 2.13
N PRO A 27 -7.64 1.59 1.02
CA PRO A 27 -7.88 0.92 -0.25
C PRO A 27 -6.65 0.14 -0.74
N HIS A 28 -6.78 -1.17 -0.81
CA HIS A 28 -5.73 -2.09 -1.25
C HIS A 28 -6.27 -3.14 -2.24
N GLU A 29 -5.36 -3.76 -2.97
CA GLU A 29 -5.65 -4.86 -3.90
C GLU A 29 -5.27 -6.24 -3.34
N LEU A 30 -4.79 -6.28 -2.10
CA LEU A 30 -4.38 -7.53 -1.44
C LEU A 30 -5.55 -8.50 -1.28
N THR A 31 -5.34 -9.73 -1.75
CA THR A 31 -6.27 -10.83 -1.46
C THR A 31 -5.95 -11.48 -0.12
N ARG A 32 -6.90 -12.23 0.45
CA ARG A 32 -6.65 -13.03 1.67
C ARG A 32 -5.47 -14.01 1.50
N ARG A 33 -5.27 -14.50 0.28
CA ARG A 33 -4.13 -15.36 -0.07
C ARG A 33 -2.80 -14.61 -0.02
N ASP A 34 -2.79 -13.33 -0.37
CA ASP A 34 -1.58 -12.50 -0.29
C ASP A 34 -1.21 -12.21 1.15
N ILE A 35 -2.19 -11.83 1.98
CA ILE A 35 -1.98 -11.63 3.42
C ILE A 35 -1.44 -12.92 4.08
N ALA A 36 -2.01 -14.08 3.75
CA ALA A 36 -1.52 -15.36 4.27
C ALA A 36 -0.09 -15.70 3.81
N LYS A 37 0.32 -15.25 2.62
CA LYS A 37 1.70 -15.41 2.15
C LYS A 37 2.65 -14.45 2.85
N LEU A 38 2.27 -13.18 3.01
CA LEU A 38 3.06 -12.19 3.76
C LEU A 38 3.32 -12.67 5.19
N ALA A 39 2.30 -13.18 5.87
CA ALA A 39 2.44 -13.72 7.23
C ALA A 39 3.38 -14.94 7.34
N LYS A 40 3.48 -15.75 6.27
CA LYS A 40 4.45 -16.86 6.19
C LYS A 40 5.86 -16.36 5.92
N GLU A 41 6.00 -15.34 5.08
CA GLU A 41 7.28 -14.74 4.71
C GLU A 41 7.90 -13.94 5.88
N THR A 42 7.07 -13.39 6.78
CA THR A 42 7.51 -12.62 7.96
C THR A 42 7.69 -13.48 9.22
N ASP A 43 8.25 -14.68 9.09
CA ASP A 43 8.53 -15.50 10.27
C ASP A 43 9.58 -14.88 11.19
N GLY A 44 9.32 -14.91 12.49
CA GLY A 44 10.13 -14.25 13.50
C GLY A 44 9.86 -12.75 13.70
N PHE A 45 8.94 -12.15 12.93
CA PHE A 45 8.60 -10.74 13.11
C PHE A 45 7.75 -10.52 14.36
N SER A 46 8.01 -9.44 15.08
CA SER A 46 7.15 -8.94 16.15
C SER A 46 5.98 -8.14 15.58
N GLY A 47 5.00 -7.82 16.43
CA GLY A 47 3.88 -6.95 16.02
C GLY A 47 4.34 -5.53 15.63
N ALA A 48 5.45 -5.05 16.20
CA ALA A 48 6.03 -3.76 15.83
C ALA A 48 6.63 -3.81 14.42
N ASP A 49 7.36 -4.88 14.08
CA ASP A 49 7.97 -5.06 12.76
C ASP A 49 6.90 -5.11 11.66
N ILE A 50 5.80 -5.85 11.90
CA ILE A 50 4.65 -5.91 10.99
C ILE A 50 4.01 -4.53 10.80
N SER A 51 3.85 -3.77 11.89
CA SER A 51 3.26 -2.44 11.82
C SER A 51 4.12 -1.46 11.02
N VAL A 52 5.46 -1.54 11.16
CA VAL A 52 6.41 -0.73 10.39
C VAL A 52 6.37 -1.12 8.92
N LEU A 53 6.40 -2.42 8.62
CA LEU A 53 6.32 -2.95 7.26
C LEU A 53 5.06 -2.47 6.54
N VAL A 54 3.89 -2.63 7.18
CA VAL A 54 2.61 -2.18 6.61
C VAL A 54 2.64 -0.68 6.38
N ARG A 55 3.10 0.11 7.37
CA ARG A 55 3.17 1.56 7.23
C ARG A 55 4.06 1.99 6.06
N ASP A 56 5.21 1.37 5.84
CA ASP A 56 6.06 1.73 4.70
C ASP A 56 5.44 1.32 3.36
N ALA A 57 4.81 0.13 3.29
CA ALA A 57 4.05 -0.30 2.12
C ALA A 57 2.89 0.67 1.79
N LEU A 58 2.16 1.16 2.80
CA LEU A 58 1.08 2.15 2.63
C LEU A 58 1.60 3.52 2.14
N MET A 59 2.88 3.83 2.34
CA MET A 59 3.50 5.06 1.84
C MET A 59 4.00 4.95 0.40
N GLN A 60 4.10 3.75 -0.17
CA GLN A 60 4.59 3.55 -1.53
C GLN A 60 3.76 4.30 -2.61
N PRO A 61 2.42 4.31 -2.59
CA PRO A 61 1.64 5.13 -3.51
C PRO A 61 1.99 6.62 -3.47
N VAL A 62 2.22 7.15 -2.27
CA VAL A 62 2.59 8.57 -2.07
C VAL A 62 3.95 8.84 -2.69
N ARG A 63 4.94 7.95 -2.46
CA ARG A 63 6.27 8.03 -3.06
C ARG A 63 6.20 8.01 -4.58
N ARG A 64 5.39 7.11 -5.16
CA ARG A 64 5.17 7.04 -6.62
C ARG A 64 4.55 8.31 -7.17
N CYS A 65 3.51 8.86 -6.53
CA CYS A 65 2.92 10.13 -6.95
C CYS A 65 3.93 11.28 -6.90
N SER A 66 4.78 11.32 -5.86
CA SER A 66 5.79 12.38 -5.72
C SER A 66 6.94 12.26 -6.73
N GLN A 67 7.26 11.06 -7.20
CA GLN A 67 8.35 10.80 -8.15
C GLN A 67 7.87 10.67 -9.60
N ALA A 68 6.55 10.64 -9.82
CA ALA A 68 5.97 10.51 -11.15
C ALA A 68 6.19 11.79 -11.97
N THR A 69 6.59 11.58 -13.22
CA THR A 69 6.72 12.64 -14.24
C THR A 69 5.54 12.67 -15.20
N HIS A 70 4.74 11.60 -15.22
CA HIS A 70 3.60 11.43 -16.14
C HIS A 70 2.37 10.98 -15.37
N PHE A 71 1.24 11.57 -15.72
CA PHE A 71 -0.06 11.23 -15.15
C PHE A 71 -1.07 10.96 -16.25
N LYS A 72 -2.02 10.06 -15.97
CA LYS A 72 -3.13 9.75 -16.86
C LYS A 72 -4.47 10.00 -16.21
N ARG A 73 -5.49 10.27 -17.03
CA ARG A 73 -6.85 10.51 -16.54
C ARG A 73 -7.61 9.20 -16.40
N VAL A 74 -8.14 8.97 -15.21
CA VAL A 74 -9.03 7.85 -14.90
C VAL A 74 -10.40 8.39 -14.47
N THR A 75 -11.47 7.76 -14.96
CA THR A 75 -12.84 8.12 -14.56
C THR A 75 -13.32 7.09 -13.55
N LYS A 76 -13.71 7.54 -12.36
CA LYS A 76 -14.31 6.65 -11.34
C LYS A 76 -15.79 6.41 -11.67
N GLU A 77 -16.40 5.40 -11.07
CA GLU A 77 -17.83 5.05 -11.24
C GLU A 77 -18.77 6.25 -11.00
N ASP A 78 -18.36 7.23 -10.16
CA ASP A 78 -19.08 8.47 -9.89
C ASP A 78 -19.04 9.51 -11.04
N GLY A 79 -18.44 9.18 -12.19
CA GLY A 79 -18.28 10.08 -13.34
C GLY A 79 -17.24 11.20 -13.16
N LYS A 80 -16.62 11.30 -11.98
CA LYS A 80 -15.53 12.26 -11.71
C LYS A 80 -14.22 11.76 -12.30
N ARG A 81 -13.46 12.70 -12.88
CA ARG A 81 -12.15 12.46 -13.47
C ARG A 81 -11.07 12.71 -12.44
N PHE A 82 -10.10 11.81 -12.39
CA PHE A 82 -8.93 11.90 -11.53
C PHE A 82 -7.64 11.66 -12.31
N TRP A 83 -6.54 12.10 -11.76
CA TRP A 83 -5.19 11.84 -12.23
C TRP A 83 -4.54 10.74 -11.41
N THR A 84 -3.89 9.80 -12.08
CA THR A 84 -3.12 8.72 -11.46
C THR A 84 -1.75 8.67 -12.13
N PRO A 85 -0.65 8.45 -11.38
CA PRO A 85 0.68 8.34 -11.94
C PRO A 85 0.77 7.16 -12.92
N CYS A 86 1.50 7.34 -14.03
CA CYS A 86 1.72 6.34 -15.06
C CYS A 86 3.16 6.36 -15.58
N SER A 87 3.54 5.33 -16.35
CA SER A 87 4.87 5.28 -16.96
C SER A 87 4.95 6.20 -18.18
N PRO A 88 6.13 6.77 -18.50
CA PRO A 88 6.30 7.66 -19.65
C PRO A 88 5.95 7.05 -21.02
N GLY A 89 5.97 5.71 -21.11
CA GLY A 89 5.62 4.96 -22.32
C GLY A 89 4.25 4.30 -22.29
N ASP A 90 3.34 4.73 -21.40
CA ASP A 90 1.98 4.18 -21.34
C ASP A 90 1.24 4.49 -22.65
N SER A 91 0.48 3.52 -23.18
CA SER A 91 -0.21 3.64 -24.47
C SER A 91 -1.51 4.47 -24.38
N ASP A 92 -1.86 4.92 -23.18
CA ASP A 92 -3.06 5.71 -22.93
C ASP A 92 -2.96 7.09 -23.58
N PRO A 93 -3.91 7.50 -24.44
CA PRO A 93 -3.87 8.79 -25.14
C PRO A 93 -4.10 9.99 -24.21
N THR A 94 -4.49 9.75 -22.96
CA THR A 94 -4.69 10.78 -21.93
C THR A 94 -3.44 11.03 -21.08
N THR A 95 -2.33 10.37 -21.39
CA THR A 95 -1.06 10.53 -20.69
C THR A 95 -0.50 11.92 -20.94
N GLN A 96 -0.14 12.61 -19.87
CA GLN A 96 0.43 13.94 -19.94
C GLN A 96 1.60 14.07 -18.97
N GLU A 97 2.69 14.68 -19.45
CA GLU A 97 3.84 15.02 -18.63
C GLU A 97 3.48 16.19 -17.71
N MET A 98 3.49 15.95 -16.40
CA MET A 98 3.21 16.93 -15.36
C MET A 98 3.71 16.44 -14.01
N SER A 99 3.90 17.37 -13.07
CA SER A 99 4.31 17.03 -11.71
C SER A 99 3.09 16.94 -10.77
N LEU A 100 3.29 16.33 -9.60
CA LEU A 100 2.27 16.30 -8.54
C LEU A 100 1.80 17.70 -8.12
N MET A 101 2.65 18.72 -8.24
CA MET A 101 2.34 20.10 -7.85
C MET A 101 1.34 20.78 -8.80
N ASP A 102 1.23 20.28 -10.04
CA ASP A 102 0.35 20.81 -11.06
C ASP A 102 -1.09 20.25 -10.94
N ILE A 103 -1.30 19.27 -10.05
CA ILE A 103 -2.56 18.55 -9.86
C ILE A 103 -3.29 19.07 -8.62
N GLY A 104 -4.57 19.41 -8.76
CA GLY A 104 -5.42 19.77 -7.63
C GLY A 104 -5.62 18.60 -6.66
N SER A 105 -5.58 18.84 -5.35
CA SER A 105 -5.70 17.78 -4.33
C SER A 105 -7.00 16.96 -4.43
N SER A 106 -8.09 17.55 -4.91
CA SER A 106 -9.36 16.87 -5.17
C SER A 106 -9.40 16.05 -6.47
N GLU A 107 -8.41 16.23 -7.34
CA GLU A 107 -8.32 15.58 -8.66
C GLU A 107 -7.31 14.44 -8.65
N LEU A 108 -6.53 14.25 -7.60
CA LEU A 108 -5.58 13.16 -7.50
C LEU A 108 -6.26 11.87 -7.02
N LEU A 109 -6.03 10.78 -7.75
CA LEU A 109 -6.34 9.42 -7.29
C LEU A 109 -5.03 8.63 -7.19
N PRO A 110 -4.50 8.45 -5.96
CA PRO A 110 -3.34 7.60 -5.73
C PRO A 110 -3.61 6.16 -6.17
N PRO A 111 -2.58 5.44 -6.66
CA PRO A 111 -2.72 4.02 -6.94
C PRO A 111 -3.00 3.25 -5.64
N LYS A 112 -3.76 2.17 -5.73
CA LYS A 112 -4.01 1.29 -4.59
C LYS A 112 -2.72 0.58 -4.18
N VAL A 113 -2.63 0.25 -2.89
CA VAL A 113 -1.51 -0.55 -2.37
C VAL A 113 -1.66 -1.99 -2.84
N SER A 114 -0.60 -2.52 -3.40
CA SER A 114 -0.51 -3.87 -3.97
C SER A 114 0.48 -4.72 -3.19
N ARG A 115 0.54 -6.03 -3.48
CA ARG A 115 1.52 -6.92 -2.84
C ARG A 115 2.97 -6.49 -3.11
N VAL A 116 3.25 -5.92 -4.28
CA VAL A 116 4.61 -5.49 -4.67
C VAL A 116 5.13 -4.43 -3.70
N ASP A 117 4.26 -3.60 -3.14
CA ASP A 117 4.61 -2.57 -2.16
C ASP A 117 5.17 -3.16 -0.86
N PHE A 118 4.76 -4.38 -0.50
CA PHE A 118 5.25 -5.09 0.69
C PHE A 118 6.56 -5.84 0.45
N GLN A 119 7.03 -5.95 -0.79
CA GLN A 119 8.31 -6.60 -1.13
C GLN A 119 9.46 -5.60 -1.19
N VAL A 120 9.14 -4.32 -1.38
CA VAL A 120 10.10 -3.21 -1.48
C VAL A 120 10.32 -2.52 -0.14
N ALA A 121 9.33 -2.64 0.77
CA ALA A 121 9.39 -2.22 2.17
C ALA A 121 10.21 -3.19 3.03
#